data_AF-A0A560XGY9-F1
#
_entry.id   AF-A0A560XGY9-F1
#
_cell.length_a   1.000
_cell.length_b   1.000
_cell.length_c   1.000
_cell.angle_alpha   90.00
_cell.angle_beta   90.00
_cell.angle_gamma   90.00
#
_symmetry.space_group_name_H-M   'P 1'
#
loop_
_entity.id
_entity.type
_entity.pdbx_description
1 polymer ?
#
loop_
_entity_poly.entity_id
_entity_poly.type
_entity_poly.pdbx_seq_one_letter_code
_entity_poly.pdbx_strand_id
1 'polypeptide(L)'
;MSRSRLVPGAEVVAVPGRGLAVRTPAGEFFSVRTADVDEDALLSLLTGGTPGPVDEGTDRVIRAFEEAGYLAEGPLAPEWPAARQDVRIIGDPVLTEPLAVQLAALGARPRTTMAATASGSSPVGIEDLLDGHPSAVVWCLDGPVPDGLWDAADRLPEHGVAWLRCHREGWQAYVEPVAAAPGDVTSAHVRSRRLAATPAHRELAAYWSGPRTSGAPVRLAAPAATLLASLLADDLGRWAGGASDPGGLPVRRRLRRVDLRTLTVTEHPVLPVPDVAPMPRKDG
;
A
#
# COMPACT_ATOMS: atom_id res chain seq x y z
N MET A 1 -33.24 -9.45 9.55
CA MET A 1 -32.65 -9.69 8.22
C MET A 1 -31.76 -8.51 7.91
N SER A 2 -30.51 -8.82 7.60
CA SER A 2 -29.47 -7.89 7.16
C SER A 2 -29.92 -7.11 5.92
N ARG A 3 -29.52 -5.85 5.80
CA ARG A 3 -29.78 -5.04 4.60
C ARG A 3 -28.75 -5.42 3.53
N SER A 4 -29.14 -6.24 2.56
CA SER A 4 -28.32 -6.49 1.36
C SER A 4 -28.22 -5.20 0.55
N ARG A 5 -27.00 -4.69 0.38
CA ARG A 5 -26.71 -3.46 -0.38
C ARG A 5 -25.68 -3.75 -1.44
N LEU A 6 -25.71 -2.97 -2.52
CA LEU A 6 -24.67 -3.05 -3.54
C LEU A 6 -23.27 -2.87 -2.93
N VAL A 7 -22.32 -3.68 -3.38
CA VAL A 7 -20.90 -3.52 -3.05
C VAL A 7 -20.36 -2.19 -3.58
N PRO A 8 -19.34 -1.59 -2.96
CA PRO A 8 -18.72 -0.35 -3.44
C PRO A 8 -18.27 -0.45 -4.88
N GLY A 9 -18.57 0.58 -5.66
CA GLY A 9 -18.23 0.65 -7.09
C GLY A 9 -19.15 -0.14 -8.00
N ALA A 10 -20.07 -0.95 -7.46
CA ALA A 10 -21.17 -1.50 -8.24
C ALA A 10 -22.31 -0.47 -8.32
N GLU A 11 -22.86 -0.29 -9.51
CA GLU A 11 -24.00 0.59 -9.76
C GLU A 11 -25.05 -0.16 -10.58
N VAL A 12 -26.32 0.11 -10.35
CA VAL A 12 -27.39 -0.35 -11.24
C VAL A 12 -28.01 0.87 -11.90
N VAL A 13 -28.07 0.84 -13.23
CA VAL A 13 -28.54 1.95 -14.05
C VAL A 13 -29.67 1.49 -14.97
N ALA A 14 -30.68 2.34 -15.12
CA ALA A 14 -31.71 2.15 -16.14
C ALA A 14 -31.14 2.51 -17.52
N VAL A 15 -31.27 1.59 -18.48
CA VAL A 15 -30.83 1.76 -19.86
C VAL A 15 -32.06 1.99 -20.73
N PRO A 16 -32.20 3.16 -21.39
CA PRO A 16 -33.35 3.47 -22.22
C PRO A 16 -33.63 2.37 -23.26
N GLY A 17 -34.84 1.80 -23.20
CA GLY A 17 -35.29 0.73 -24.11
C GLY A 17 -34.64 -0.64 -23.90
N ARG A 18 -33.86 -0.85 -22.83
CA ARG A 18 -33.15 -2.11 -22.57
C ARG A 18 -33.25 -2.62 -21.12
N GLY A 19 -33.99 -1.94 -20.25
CA GLY A 19 -34.14 -2.31 -18.83
C GLY A 19 -32.89 -1.96 -18.02
N LEU A 20 -32.61 -2.72 -16.96
CA LEU A 20 -31.49 -2.44 -16.06
C LEU A 20 -30.14 -3.01 -16.54
N ALA A 21 -29.05 -2.34 -16.20
CA ALA A 21 -27.69 -2.86 -16.31
C ALA A 21 -26.92 -2.64 -15.00
N VAL A 22 -26.08 -3.61 -14.63
CA VAL A 22 -25.12 -3.47 -13.54
C VAL A 22 -23.77 -3.03 -14.11
N ARG A 23 -23.25 -1.92 -13.59
CA ARG A 23 -21.84 -1.55 -13.73
C ARG A 23 -21.07 -2.21 -12.59
N THR A 24 -20.11 -3.07 -12.89
CA THR A 24 -19.31 -3.75 -11.86
C THR A 24 -18.31 -2.80 -11.20
N PRO A 25 -17.73 -3.17 -10.04
CA PRO A 25 -16.62 -2.41 -9.45
C PRO A 25 -15.42 -2.25 -10.40
N ALA A 26 -15.21 -3.21 -11.31
CA ALA A 26 -14.18 -3.16 -12.34
C ALA A 26 -14.54 -2.26 -13.55
N GLY A 27 -15.76 -1.74 -13.61
CA GLY A 27 -16.24 -0.85 -14.68
C GLY A 27 -16.84 -1.56 -15.89
N GLU A 28 -17.09 -2.86 -15.81
CA GLU A 28 -17.79 -3.62 -16.86
C GLU A 28 -19.30 -3.45 -16.74
N PHE A 29 -20.03 -3.63 -17.84
CA PHE A 29 -21.50 -3.57 -17.85
C PHE A 29 -22.12 -4.93 -18.17
N PHE A 30 -23.08 -5.37 -17.35
CA PHE A 30 -23.89 -6.54 -17.61
C PHE A 30 -25.38 -6.19 -17.61
N SER A 31 -26.14 -6.71 -18.57
CA SER A 31 -27.60 -6.54 -18.58
C SER A 31 -28.24 -7.35 -17.46
N VAL A 32 -29.16 -6.76 -16.72
CA VAL A 32 -29.95 -7.43 -15.69
C VAL A 32 -31.26 -7.88 -16.29
N ARG A 33 -31.55 -9.18 -16.20
CA ARG A 33 -32.84 -9.72 -16.67
C ARG A 33 -33.85 -9.66 -15.53
N THR A 34 -34.58 -8.55 -15.46
CA THR A 34 -35.63 -8.30 -14.45
C THR A 34 -36.93 -9.05 -14.74
N ALA A 35 -37.21 -9.36 -16.00
CA ALA A 35 -38.52 -9.88 -16.43
C ALA A 35 -39.64 -8.92 -16.00
N ASP A 36 -40.63 -9.38 -15.25
CA ASP A 36 -41.77 -8.56 -14.80
C ASP A 36 -41.54 -7.91 -13.41
N VAL A 37 -40.31 -7.94 -12.89
CA VAL A 37 -39.97 -7.33 -11.59
C VAL A 37 -40.06 -5.81 -11.68
N ASP A 38 -40.66 -5.19 -10.66
CA ASP A 38 -40.68 -3.74 -10.48
C ASP A 38 -39.25 -3.21 -10.28
N GLU A 39 -38.74 -2.49 -11.28
CA GLU A 39 -37.38 -1.94 -11.30
C GLU A 39 -37.16 -0.91 -10.19
N ASP A 40 -38.17 -0.10 -9.84
CA ASP A 40 -38.06 0.93 -8.81
C ASP A 40 -37.99 0.30 -7.40
N ALA A 41 -38.80 -0.74 -7.18
CA ALA A 41 -38.76 -1.52 -5.94
C ALA A 41 -37.41 -2.22 -5.76
N LEU A 42 -36.88 -2.82 -6.84
CA LEU A 42 -35.57 -3.46 -6.83
C LEU A 42 -34.44 -2.46 -6.52
N LEU A 43 -34.44 -1.28 -7.14
CA LEU A 43 -33.44 -0.23 -6.87
C LEU A 43 -33.49 0.27 -5.41
N SER A 44 -34.70 0.39 -4.85
CA SER A 44 -34.88 0.76 -3.44
C SER A 44 -34.31 -0.30 -2.48
N LEU A 45 -34.46 -1.58 -2.80
CA LEU A 45 -33.86 -2.68 -2.02
C LEU A 45 -32.32 -2.67 -2.12
N LEU A 46 -31.77 -2.52 -3.33
CA LEU A 46 -30.32 -2.53 -3.60
C LEU A 46 -29.57 -1.36 -2.97
N THR A 47 -30.24 -0.23 -2.73
CA THR A 47 -29.71 0.92 -1.97
C THR A 47 -29.81 0.74 -0.45
N GLY A 48 -30.41 -0.36 0.01
CA GLY A 48 -30.55 -0.70 1.42
C GLY A 48 -31.79 -0.13 2.08
N GLY A 49 -32.85 0.11 1.31
CA GLY A 49 -34.19 0.38 1.79
C GLY A 49 -34.74 -0.75 2.67
N THR A 50 -35.80 -0.46 3.40
CA THR A 50 -36.45 -1.46 4.25
C THR A 50 -37.25 -2.42 3.35
N PRO A 51 -37.06 -3.74 3.44
CA PRO A 51 -37.78 -4.66 2.57
C PRO A 51 -39.28 -4.61 2.87
N GLY A 52 -40.08 -4.33 1.84
CA GLY A 52 -41.50 -4.70 1.80
C GLY A 52 -41.64 -6.21 1.56
N PRO A 53 -42.87 -6.72 1.33
CA PRO A 53 -43.05 -8.09 0.85
C PRO A 53 -42.27 -8.26 -0.45
N VAL A 54 -41.25 -9.11 -0.45
CA VAL A 54 -40.47 -9.41 -1.65
C VAL A 54 -41.20 -10.51 -2.41
N ASP A 55 -41.51 -10.28 -3.68
CA ASP A 55 -42.05 -11.34 -4.54
C ASP A 55 -40.95 -12.30 -5.00
N GLU A 56 -41.35 -13.50 -5.46
CA GLU A 56 -40.41 -14.53 -5.91
C GLU A 56 -39.51 -14.06 -7.07
N GLY A 57 -39.97 -13.09 -7.86
CA GLY A 57 -39.21 -12.52 -8.96
C GLY A 57 -38.05 -11.66 -8.47
N THR A 58 -38.33 -10.82 -7.48
CA THR A 58 -37.40 -9.91 -6.85
C THR A 58 -36.36 -10.68 -6.03
N ASP A 59 -36.80 -11.70 -5.27
CA ASP A 59 -35.90 -12.60 -4.52
C ASP A 59 -34.92 -13.31 -5.47
N ARG A 60 -35.39 -13.77 -6.63
CA ARG A 60 -34.55 -14.40 -7.66
C ARG A 60 -33.48 -13.44 -8.18
N VAL A 61 -33.82 -12.16 -8.42
CA VAL A 61 -32.85 -11.17 -8.89
C VAL A 61 -31.86 -10.83 -7.78
N ILE A 62 -32.31 -10.64 -6.54
CA ILE A 62 -31.43 -10.39 -5.38
C ILE A 62 -30.45 -11.54 -5.21
N ARG A 63 -30.92 -12.78 -5.24
CA ARG A 63 -30.05 -13.95 -5.12
C ARG A 63 -29.02 -14.02 -6.26
N ALA A 64 -29.39 -13.62 -7.48
CA ALA A 64 -28.44 -13.53 -8.59
C ALA A 64 -27.35 -12.48 -8.34
N PHE A 65 -27.69 -11.34 -7.72
CA PHE A 65 -26.71 -10.33 -7.30
C PHE A 65 -25.83 -10.85 -6.15
N GLU A 66 -26.37 -11.59 -5.20
CA GLU A 66 -25.61 -12.22 -4.11
C GLU A 66 -24.65 -13.29 -4.64
N GLU A 67 -25.14 -14.21 -5.48
CA GLU A 67 -24.36 -15.26 -6.14
C GLU A 67 -23.23 -14.68 -7.01
N ALA A 68 -23.47 -13.53 -7.65
CA ALA A 68 -22.47 -12.81 -8.43
C ALA A 68 -21.51 -11.95 -7.58
N GLY A 69 -21.72 -11.86 -6.25
CA GLY A 69 -20.88 -11.10 -5.34
C GLY A 69 -21.07 -9.58 -5.41
N TYR A 70 -22.22 -9.12 -5.90
CA TYR A 70 -22.56 -7.69 -5.99
C TYR A 70 -23.31 -7.16 -4.77
N LEU A 71 -23.60 -7.99 -3.77
CA LEU A 71 -24.20 -7.58 -2.51
C LEU A 71 -23.28 -7.86 -1.32
N ALA A 72 -23.31 -6.96 -0.33
CA ALA A 72 -22.64 -7.11 0.95
C ALA A 72 -23.54 -6.71 2.12
N GLU A 73 -23.28 -7.31 3.27
CA GLU A 73 -23.89 -6.94 4.55
C GLU A 73 -22.96 -6.04 5.37
N GLY A 74 -23.44 -4.85 5.76
CA GLY A 74 -22.76 -4.00 6.75
C GLY A 74 -21.98 -2.79 6.19
N PRO A 75 -21.32 -2.00 7.06
CA PRO A 75 -20.51 -0.85 6.67
C PRO A 75 -19.36 -1.30 5.75
N LEU A 76 -19.24 -0.65 4.60
CA LEU A 76 -18.42 -1.12 3.48
C LEU A 76 -16.94 -0.72 3.55
N ALA A 77 -16.55 0.11 4.53
CA ALA A 77 -15.15 0.48 4.73
C ALA A 77 -14.54 -0.43 5.81
N PRO A 78 -13.49 -1.21 5.51
CA PRO A 78 -12.77 -1.94 6.54
C PRO A 78 -12.16 -0.92 7.51
N GLU A 79 -12.63 -0.93 8.75
CA GLU A 79 -12.02 -0.13 9.82
C GLU A 79 -10.59 -0.64 10.06
N TRP A 80 -9.65 0.29 10.24
CA TRP A 80 -8.28 -0.06 10.57
C TRP A 80 -8.25 -0.93 11.84
N PRO A 81 -7.68 -2.14 11.81
CA PRO A 81 -7.76 -3.02 12.97
C PRO A 81 -7.10 -2.41 14.21
N ALA A 82 -7.83 -2.41 15.33
CA ALA A 82 -7.35 -1.81 16.59
C ALA A 82 -5.99 -2.34 17.05
N ALA A 83 -5.70 -3.63 16.80
CA ALA A 83 -4.42 -4.26 17.12
C ALA A 83 -3.24 -3.76 16.26
N ARG A 84 -3.51 -3.04 15.17
CA ARG A 84 -2.51 -2.54 14.21
C ARG A 84 -2.56 -1.03 14.00
N GLN A 85 -3.26 -0.31 14.88
CA GLN A 85 -3.47 1.13 14.70
C GLN A 85 -2.21 1.95 14.99
N ASP A 86 -1.36 1.54 15.94
CA ASP A 86 -0.18 2.33 16.32
C ASP A 86 0.92 2.20 15.26
N VAL A 87 1.21 3.31 14.56
CA VAL A 87 2.20 3.38 13.48
C VAL A 87 3.24 4.44 13.81
N ARG A 88 4.52 4.06 13.81
CA ARG A 88 5.63 5.00 13.98
C ARG A 88 6.10 5.47 12.60
N ILE A 89 6.26 6.78 12.42
CA ILE A 89 6.72 7.39 11.18
C ILE A 89 8.01 8.15 11.45
N ILE A 90 9.05 7.86 10.67
CA ILE A 90 10.39 8.44 10.82
C ILE A 90 10.82 9.01 9.46
N GLY A 91 11.43 10.18 9.42
CA GLY A 91 11.94 10.71 8.15
C GLY A 91 11.83 12.20 7.94
N ASP A 92 11.86 12.57 6.66
CA ASP A 92 11.74 13.94 6.19
C ASP A 92 10.28 14.44 6.22
N PRO A 93 9.99 15.59 6.86
CA PRO A 93 8.63 16.11 7.05
C PRO A 93 7.79 16.19 5.77
N VAL A 94 8.43 16.54 4.64
CA VAL A 94 7.77 16.64 3.33
C VAL A 94 7.08 15.34 2.90
N LEU A 95 7.53 14.19 3.40
CA LEU A 95 6.93 12.88 3.18
C LEU A 95 6.10 12.41 4.39
N THR A 96 6.59 12.64 5.61
CA THR A 96 5.97 12.07 6.82
C THR A 96 4.69 12.78 7.24
N GLU A 97 4.58 14.10 7.02
CA GLU A 97 3.37 14.86 7.35
C GLU A 97 2.15 14.45 6.53
N PRO A 98 2.18 14.43 5.18
CA PRO A 98 1.03 13.99 4.40
C PRO A 98 0.68 12.53 4.68
N LEU A 99 1.68 11.67 4.95
CA LEU A 99 1.44 10.28 5.34
C LEU A 99 0.69 10.18 6.67
N ALA A 100 1.11 10.92 7.70
CA ALA A 100 0.45 10.92 9.00
C ALA A 100 -1.01 11.36 8.89
N VAL A 101 -1.30 12.41 8.10
CA VAL A 101 -2.68 12.87 7.86
C VAL A 101 -3.52 11.77 7.21
N GLN A 102 -3.01 11.11 6.17
CA GLN A 102 -3.75 10.06 5.46
C GLN A 102 -3.98 8.83 6.35
N LEU A 103 -2.97 8.39 7.10
CA LEU A 103 -3.12 7.26 8.02
C LEU A 103 -4.13 7.55 9.14
N ALA A 104 -4.10 8.75 9.71
CA ALA A 104 -5.08 9.16 10.71
C ALA A 104 -6.51 9.17 10.14
N ALA A 105 -6.69 9.65 8.90
CA ALA A 105 -7.98 9.64 8.21
C ALA A 105 -8.49 8.21 7.93
N LEU A 106 -7.58 7.24 7.76
CA LEU A 106 -7.91 5.82 7.59
C LEU A 106 -8.15 5.07 8.92
N GLY A 107 -7.96 5.73 10.07
CA GLY A 107 -8.20 5.14 11.40
C GLY A 107 -6.95 4.60 12.11
N ALA A 108 -5.75 4.78 11.54
CA ALA A 108 -4.51 4.52 12.26
C ALA A 108 -4.18 5.65 13.27
N ARG A 109 -3.22 5.38 14.15
CA ARG A 109 -2.65 6.29 15.16
C ARG A 109 -1.17 6.54 14.86
N PRO A 110 -0.88 7.39 13.86
CA PRO A 110 0.50 7.70 13.50
C PRO A 110 1.19 8.55 14.58
N ARG A 111 2.44 8.21 14.90
CA ARG A 111 3.33 9.03 15.73
C ARG A 111 4.58 9.34 14.92
N THR A 112 4.76 10.61 14.60
CA THR A 112 5.92 11.07 13.83
C THR A 112 7.07 11.39 14.76
N THR A 113 8.23 10.82 14.46
CA THR A 113 9.52 11.14 15.09
C THR A 113 10.41 11.75 14.02
N MET A 114 11.01 12.91 14.29
CA MET A 114 11.98 13.48 13.36
C MET A 114 13.14 12.51 13.18
N ALA A 115 13.51 12.24 11.92
CA ALA A 115 14.76 11.54 11.66
C ALA A 115 15.93 12.41 12.14
N ALA A 116 16.88 11.81 12.84
CA ALA A 116 18.15 12.46 13.14
C ALA A 116 18.96 12.56 11.82
N THR A 117 18.68 13.58 11.01
CA THR A 117 19.30 13.79 9.70
C THR A 117 20.67 14.48 9.77
N ALA A 118 21.18 14.74 10.98
CA ALA A 118 22.49 15.34 11.18
C ALA A 118 23.59 14.27 11.17
N SER A 119 24.60 14.46 10.31
CA SER A 119 25.89 13.78 10.39
C SER A 119 26.44 13.90 11.82
N GLY A 120 26.45 12.79 12.56
CA GLY A 120 26.93 12.72 13.94
C GLY A 120 25.90 12.26 14.99
N SER A 121 24.64 12.00 14.61
CA SER A 121 23.73 11.24 15.48
C SER A 121 24.08 9.75 15.48
N SER A 122 23.98 9.10 16.63
CA SER A 122 24.13 7.65 16.73
C SER A 122 23.09 6.96 15.84
N PRO A 123 23.43 5.83 15.18
CA PRO A 123 22.46 5.07 14.40
C PRO A 123 21.28 4.69 15.30
N VAL A 124 20.05 4.87 14.79
CA VAL A 124 18.82 4.51 15.50
C VAL A 124 18.87 3.02 15.81
N GLY A 125 18.88 2.68 17.09
CA GLY A 125 18.91 1.29 17.54
C GLY A 125 17.56 0.60 17.30
N ILE A 126 17.57 -0.73 17.29
CA ILE A 126 16.31 -1.50 17.22
C ILE A 126 15.39 -1.18 18.41
N GLU A 127 15.96 -0.96 19.60
CA GLU A 127 15.22 -0.57 20.80
C GLU A 127 14.48 0.75 20.61
N ASP A 128 15.14 1.75 20.01
CA ASP A 128 14.52 3.03 19.69
C ASP A 128 13.35 2.86 18.71
N LEU A 129 13.49 1.97 17.73
CA LEU A 129 12.42 1.68 16.76
C LEU A 129 11.23 0.95 17.40
N LEU A 130 11.48 0.12 18.40
CA LEU A 130 10.47 -0.67 19.13
C LEU A 130 9.79 0.10 20.27
N ASP A 131 10.35 1.23 20.71
CA ASP A 131 9.78 2.04 21.79
C ASP A 131 8.29 2.36 21.54
N GLY A 132 7.47 2.30 22.59
CA GLY A 132 6.02 2.51 22.46
C GLY A 132 5.26 1.40 21.71
N HIS A 133 5.93 0.28 21.39
CA HIS A 133 5.35 -0.93 20.80
C HIS A 133 4.51 -0.68 19.53
N PRO A 134 5.10 -0.05 18.49
CA PRO A 134 4.37 0.20 17.26
C PRO A 134 4.05 -1.12 16.57
N SER A 135 2.89 -1.18 15.93
CA SER A 135 2.54 -2.32 15.06
C SER A 135 3.27 -2.24 13.71
N ALA A 136 3.66 -1.04 13.29
CA ALA A 136 4.45 -0.79 12.10
C ALA A 136 5.36 0.42 12.26
N VAL A 137 6.52 0.38 11.60
CA VAL A 137 7.42 1.52 11.40
C VAL A 137 7.45 1.84 9.91
N VAL A 138 7.27 3.13 9.58
CA VAL A 138 7.42 3.67 8.22
C VAL A 138 8.57 4.65 8.20
N TRP A 139 9.57 4.45 7.32
CA TRP A 139 10.71 5.36 7.20
C TRP A 139 10.77 6.01 5.81
N CYS A 140 10.64 7.33 5.76
CA CYS A 140 10.53 8.12 4.53
C CYS A 140 11.72 9.06 4.36
N LEU A 141 12.53 8.89 3.31
CA LEU A 141 13.67 9.78 3.04
C LEU A 141 13.48 10.58 1.74
N ASP A 142 13.61 11.91 1.80
CA ASP A 142 13.66 12.80 0.64
C ASP A 142 15.08 12.84 0.04
N GLY A 143 15.72 11.67 -0.01
CA GLY A 143 17.07 11.53 -0.51
C GLY A 143 17.52 10.08 -0.55
N PRO A 144 18.69 9.83 -1.18
CA PRO A 144 19.26 8.50 -1.28
C PRO A 144 19.66 7.97 0.10
N VAL A 145 19.39 6.69 0.33
CA VAL A 145 19.61 6.00 1.60
C VAL A 145 21.11 5.69 1.79
N PRO A 146 21.74 6.19 2.87
CA PRO A 146 23.09 5.79 3.25
C PRO A 146 23.18 4.28 3.52
N ASP A 147 24.36 3.71 3.30
CA ASP A 147 24.62 2.31 3.63
C ASP A 147 24.45 2.06 5.14
N GLY A 148 23.83 0.95 5.49
CA GLY A 148 23.62 0.56 6.89
C GLY A 148 22.51 1.30 7.65
N LEU A 149 21.93 2.37 7.09
CA LEU A 149 20.94 3.19 7.81
C LEU A 149 19.71 2.39 8.26
N TRP A 150 19.28 1.41 7.45
CA TRP A 150 18.08 0.61 7.70
C TRP A 150 18.37 -0.79 8.22
N ASP A 151 19.61 -1.14 8.54
CA ASP A 151 19.99 -2.48 9.00
C ASP A 151 19.27 -2.88 10.30
N ALA A 152 19.10 -1.93 11.22
CA ALA A 152 18.31 -2.17 12.43
C ALA A 152 16.83 -2.39 12.09
N ALA A 153 16.26 -1.55 11.22
CA ALA A 153 14.86 -1.61 10.84
C ALA A 153 14.51 -2.89 10.05
N ASP A 154 15.45 -3.44 9.29
CA ASP A 154 15.27 -4.71 8.57
C ASP A 154 15.05 -5.91 9.50
N ARG A 155 15.35 -5.78 10.81
CA ARG A 155 15.06 -6.79 11.84
C ARG A 155 13.70 -6.64 12.52
N LEU A 156 12.97 -5.54 12.30
CA LEU A 156 11.64 -5.32 12.90
C LEU A 156 10.64 -6.48 12.70
N PRO A 157 10.60 -7.15 11.53
CA PRO A 157 9.71 -8.29 11.35
C PRO A 157 9.97 -9.47 12.30
N GLU A 158 11.21 -9.63 12.80
CA GLU A 158 11.56 -10.64 13.82
C GLU A 158 10.91 -10.34 15.18
N HIS A 159 10.55 -9.08 15.40
CA HIS A 159 9.87 -8.58 16.59
C HIS A 159 8.35 -8.42 16.37
N GLY A 160 7.81 -8.91 15.25
CA GLY A 160 6.39 -8.80 14.93
C GLY A 160 5.93 -7.40 14.54
N VAL A 161 6.88 -6.50 14.23
CA VAL A 161 6.60 -5.12 13.80
C VAL A 161 6.76 -5.03 12.29
N ALA A 162 5.74 -4.52 11.60
CA ALA A 162 5.82 -4.31 10.16
C ALA A 162 6.77 -3.15 9.82
N TRP A 163 7.41 -3.26 8.67
CA TRP A 163 8.45 -2.38 8.20
C TRP A 163 8.15 -1.96 6.76
N LEU A 164 7.92 -0.67 6.56
CA LEU A 164 7.66 -0.06 5.26
C LEU A 164 8.58 1.15 5.08
N ARG A 165 8.99 1.43 3.84
CA ARG A 165 9.99 2.47 3.58
C ARG A 165 9.85 3.06 2.19
N CYS A 166 10.19 4.34 2.10
CA CYS A 166 10.36 5.02 0.82
C CYS A 166 11.60 5.90 0.82
N HIS A 167 12.16 6.12 -0.38
CA HIS A 167 13.27 7.03 -0.56
C HIS A 167 13.27 7.67 -1.95
N ARG A 168 13.91 8.83 -2.08
CA ARG A 168 14.08 9.53 -3.36
C ARG A 168 15.53 9.44 -3.88
N GLU A 169 15.68 9.13 -5.16
CA GLU A 169 16.94 9.21 -5.89
C GLU A 169 16.76 10.10 -7.13
N GLY A 170 17.17 11.37 -7.02
CA GLY A 170 16.98 12.35 -8.08
C GLY A 170 15.48 12.59 -8.37
N TRP A 171 15.05 12.32 -9.60
CA TRP A 171 13.66 12.41 -10.06
C TRP A 171 12.87 11.10 -9.93
N GLN A 172 13.45 10.09 -9.28
CA GLN A 172 12.77 8.83 -8.99
C GLN A 172 12.53 8.71 -7.50
N ALA A 173 11.38 8.20 -7.10
CA ALA A 173 11.15 7.74 -5.74
C ALA A 173 10.77 6.26 -5.75
N TYR A 174 11.11 5.58 -4.66
CA TYR A 174 10.85 4.16 -4.48
C TYR A 174 10.01 3.96 -3.24
N VAL A 175 8.95 3.16 -3.34
CA VAL A 175 8.24 2.58 -2.19
C VAL A 175 8.57 1.10 -2.20
N GLU A 176 9.32 0.66 -1.18
CA GLU A 176 9.77 -0.72 -1.10
C GLU A 176 8.71 -1.63 -0.46
N PRO A 177 8.76 -2.95 -0.70
CA PRO A 177 7.75 -3.86 -0.17
C PRO A 177 7.62 -3.81 1.35
N VAL A 178 6.39 -4.04 1.85
CA VAL A 178 6.12 -4.21 3.28
C VAL A 178 6.80 -5.49 3.78
N ALA A 179 7.66 -5.39 4.79
CA ALA A 179 8.17 -6.56 5.50
C ALA A 179 7.44 -6.70 6.83
N ALA A 180 6.73 -7.80 7.04
CA ALA A 180 5.89 -8.01 8.21
C ALA A 180 6.11 -9.35 8.92
N ALA A 181 6.85 -10.27 8.29
CA ALA A 181 7.32 -11.49 8.93
C ALA A 181 8.77 -11.78 8.55
N PRO A 182 9.48 -12.62 9.34
CA PRO A 182 10.79 -13.13 8.95
C PRO A 182 10.77 -13.73 7.54
N GLY A 183 11.81 -13.44 6.75
CA GLY A 183 11.92 -13.86 5.34
C GLY A 183 11.22 -12.95 4.33
N ASP A 184 10.66 -11.82 4.75
CA ASP A 184 10.20 -10.78 3.83
C ASP A 184 11.33 -10.01 3.14
N VAL A 185 10.97 -9.19 2.16
CA VAL A 185 11.93 -8.37 1.41
C VAL A 185 12.43 -7.23 2.29
N THR A 186 13.66 -7.34 2.77
CA THR A 186 14.40 -6.29 3.47
C THR A 186 14.94 -5.23 2.52
N SER A 187 15.42 -4.10 3.05
CA SER A 187 16.07 -3.08 2.25
C SER A 187 17.36 -3.59 1.60
N ALA A 188 18.10 -4.44 2.32
CA ALA A 188 19.27 -5.13 1.79
C ALA A 188 18.94 -6.02 0.58
N HIS A 189 17.79 -6.70 0.59
CA HIS A 189 17.31 -7.48 -0.57
C HIS A 189 17.02 -6.59 -1.78
N VAL A 190 16.32 -5.46 -1.59
CA VAL A 190 16.03 -4.52 -2.68
C VAL A 190 17.32 -3.97 -3.25
N ARG A 191 18.26 -3.51 -2.41
CA ARG A 191 19.57 -3.00 -2.82
C ARG A 191 20.35 -4.03 -3.64
N SER A 192 20.43 -5.26 -3.15
CA SER A 192 21.12 -6.37 -3.84
C SER A 192 20.49 -6.70 -5.20
N ARG A 193 19.16 -6.76 -5.27
CA ARG A 193 18.43 -7.00 -6.53
C ARG A 193 18.64 -5.87 -7.53
N ARG A 194 18.63 -4.61 -7.06
CA ARG A 194 18.91 -3.44 -7.91
C ARG A 194 20.33 -3.44 -8.47
N LEU A 195 21.33 -3.84 -7.67
CA LEU A 195 22.71 -4.03 -8.15
C LEU A 195 22.80 -5.14 -9.20
N ALA A 196 22.13 -6.26 -8.98
CA ALA A 196 22.12 -7.37 -9.93
C ALA A 196 21.40 -7.03 -11.25
N ALA A 197 20.43 -6.11 -11.21
CA ALA A 197 19.61 -5.73 -12.37
C ALA A 197 20.22 -4.61 -13.24
N THR A 198 21.40 -4.07 -12.88
CA THR A 198 22.03 -2.98 -13.63
C THR A 198 23.43 -3.36 -14.14
N PRO A 199 23.80 -3.00 -15.37
CA PRO A 199 25.19 -3.13 -15.82
C PRO A 199 26.13 -2.19 -15.05
N ALA A 200 25.63 -1.06 -14.53
CA ALA A 200 26.37 -0.03 -13.80
C ALA A 200 26.37 -0.25 -12.27
N HIS A 201 26.59 -1.49 -11.85
CA HIS A 201 26.45 -1.90 -10.44
C HIS A 201 27.51 -1.26 -9.54
N ARG A 202 28.73 -1.01 -10.05
CA ARG A 202 29.80 -0.35 -9.28
C ARG A 202 29.48 1.12 -9.06
N GLU A 203 28.97 1.79 -10.09
CA GLU A 203 28.55 3.18 -10.06
C GLU A 203 27.34 3.36 -9.14
N LEU A 204 26.37 2.44 -9.19
CA LEU A 204 25.22 2.46 -8.29
C LEU A 204 25.63 2.23 -6.83
N ALA A 205 26.54 1.28 -6.57
CA ALA A 205 27.10 1.09 -5.23
C ALA A 205 27.81 2.35 -4.72
N ALA A 206 28.65 2.98 -5.57
CA ALA A 206 29.33 4.23 -5.23
C ALA A 206 28.35 5.40 -5.01
N TYR A 207 27.24 5.45 -5.74
CA TYR A 207 26.20 6.46 -5.54
C TYR A 207 25.57 6.39 -4.14
N TRP A 208 25.46 5.21 -3.55
CA TRP A 208 24.86 5.04 -2.23
C TRP A 208 25.83 5.20 -1.06
N SER A 209 27.08 4.73 -1.21
CA SER A 209 28.07 4.71 -0.11
C SER A 209 29.15 5.79 -0.21
N GLY A 210 29.34 6.38 -1.39
CA GLY A 210 30.44 7.29 -1.67
C GLY A 210 30.13 8.76 -1.38
N PRO A 211 31.19 9.61 -1.32
CA PRO A 211 31.03 11.06 -1.31
C PRO A 211 30.35 11.52 -2.61
N ARG A 212 29.50 12.55 -2.50
CA ARG A 212 28.74 13.08 -3.64
C ARG A 212 28.82 14.60 -3.71
N THR A 213 29.05 15.10 -4.92
CA THR A 213 28.76 16.48 -5.28
C THR A 213 27.37 16.51 -5.91
N SER A 214 26.46 17.28 -5.32
CA SER A 214 25.07 17.38 -5.81
C SER A 214 24.85 18.72 -6.50
N GLY A 215 24.06 18.71 -7.57
CA GLY A 215 23.49 19.94 -8.13
C GLY A 215 22.39 20.52 -7.24
N ALA A 216 21.61 21.46 -7.77
CA ALA A 216 20.45 21.99 -7.05
C ALA A 216 19.50 20.86 -6.62
N PRO A 217 19.02 20.85 -5.36
CA PRO A 217 18.17 19.78 -4.87
C PRO A 217 16.85 19.76 -5.63
N VAL A 218 16.41 18.56 -6.03
CA VAL A 218 15.04 18.35 -6.51
C VAL A 218 14.10 18.60 -5.35
N ARG A 219 13.29 19.65 -5.44
CA ARG A 219 12.26 19.92 -4.43
C ARG A 219 11.04 19.05 -4.73
N LEU A 220 10.70 18.19 -3.79
CA LEU A 220 9.51 17.36 -3.90
C LEU A 220 8.26 18.25 -3.90
N ALA A 221 7.54 18.26 -5.02
CA ALA A 221 6.30 19.02 -5.14
C ALA A 221 5.17 18.35 -4.36
N ALA A 222 4.20 19.13 -3.87
CA ALA A 222 3.07 18.63 -3.07
C ALA A 222 2.29 17.48 -3.73
N PRO A 223 2.01 17.47 -5.05
CA PRO A 223 1.35 16.33 -5.70
C PRO A 223 2.17 15.04 -5.60
N ALA A 224 3.50 15.12 -5.75
CA ALA A 224 4.38 13.97 -5.67
C ALA A 224 4.50 13.42 -4.25
N ALA A 225 4.61 14.30 -3.25
CA ALA A 225 4.58 13.93 -1.84
C ALA A 225 3.24 13.27 -1.46
N THR A 226 2.13 13.81 -1.93
CA THR A 226 0.79 13.26 -1.68
C THR A 226 0.64 11.88 -2.31
N LEU A 227 1.10 11.69 -3.55
CA LEU A 227 1.10 10.39 -4.21
C LEU A 227 1.91 9.35 -3.43
N LEU A 228 3.14 9.69 -3.02
CA LEU A 228 3.98 8.78 -2.23
C LEU A 228 3.32 8.41 -0.89
N ALA A 229 2.74 9.39 -0.19
CA ALA A 229 1.98 9.16 1.03
C ALA A 229 0.77 8.22 0.79
N SER A 230 0.04 8.39 -0.32
CA SER A 230 -1.09 7.52 -0.67
C SER A 230 -0.68 6.09 -1.02
N LEU A 231 0.45 5.91 -1.72
CA LEU A 231 0.97 4.58 -2.02
C LEU A 231 1.40 3.85 -0.73
N LEU A 232 2.06 4.56 0.19
CA LEU A 232 2.44 4.03 1.50
C LEU A 232 1.22 3.67 2.36
N ALA A 233 0.22 4.56 2.41
CA ALA A 233 -1.01 4.34 3.16
C ALA A 233 -1.82 3.16 2.61
N ASP A 234 -1.89 2.99 1.28
CA ASP A 234 -2.50 1.83 0.62
C ASP A 234 -1.78 0.52 0.98
N ASP A 235 -0.45 0.48 0.87
CA ASP A 235 0.33 -0.72 1.20
C ASP A 235 0.18 -1.10 2.68
N LEU A 236 0.23 -0.11 3.57
CA LEU A 236 0.07 -0.34 5.00
C LEU A 236 -1.36 -0.73 5.37
N GLY A 237 -2.37 -0.12 4.74
CA GLY A 237 -3.78 -0.47 4.94
C GLY A 237 -4.09 -1.90 4.49
N ARG A 238 -3.59 -2.34 3.32
CA ARG A 238 -3.72 -3.72 2.85
C ARG A 238 -3.05 -4.73 3.78
N TRP A 239 -1.84 -4.41 4.25
CA TRP A 239 -1.18 -5.22 5.27
C TRP A 239 -2.03 -5.29 6.54
N ALA A 240 -2.49 -4.14 7.05
CA ALA A 240 -3.22 -4.04 8.30
C ALA A 240 -4.53 -4.84 8.24
N GLY A 241 -5.30 -4.70 7.16
CA GLY A 241 -6.56 -5.43 6.94
C GLY A 241 -6.39 -6.90 6.55
N GLY A 242 -5.18 -7.38 6.27
CA GLY A 242 -4.95 -8.75 5.82
C GLY A 242 -5.57 -9.06 4.45
N ALA A 243 -5.83 -8.02 3.65
CA ALA A 243 -6.49 -8.17 2.36
C ALA A 243 -5.62 -9.02 1.43
N SER A 244 -6.22 -10.08 0.87
CA SER A 244 -5.64 -10.80 -0.27
C SER A 244 -5.88 -9.95 -1.51
N ASP A 245 -4.83 -9.68 -2.29
CA ASP A 245 -4.89 -8.82 -3.49
C ASP A 245 -5.21 -9.69 -4.72
N PRO A 246 -6.49 -9.89 -5.11
CA PRO A 246 -6.86 -10.86 -6.14
C PRO A 246 -6.55 -10.22 -7.50
N GLY A 247 -5.33 -10.42 -8.00
CA GLY A 247 -4.87 -9.92 -9.30
C GLY A 247 -3.75 -8.88 -9.24
N GLY A 248 -3.36 -8.41 -8.05
CA GLY A 248 -2.22 -7.52 -7.83
C GLY A 248 -0.98 -8.23 -7.29
N LEU A 249 0.19 -7.58 -7.39
CA LEU A 249 1.37 -8.02 -6.66
C LEU A 249 1.14 -7.84 -5.15
N PRO A 250 1.36 -8.86 -4.31
CA PRO A 250 1.24 -8.72 -2.87
C PRO A 250 2.14 -7.59 -2.34
N VAL A 251 1.62 -6.79 -1.39
CA VAL A 251 2.39 -5.67 -0.77
C VAL A 251 3.75 -6.08 -0.24
N ARG A 252 3.89 -7.35 0.16
CA ARG A 252 5.14 -7.95 0.68
C ARG A 252 6.20 -8.24 -0.39
N ARG A 253 5.84 -8.11 -1.66
CA ARG A 253 6.70 -8.38 -2.82
C ARG A 253 6.68 -7.24 -3.85
N ARG A 254 5.95 -6.16 -3.59
CA ARG A 254 5.71 -5.08 -4.54
C ARG A 254 6.67 -3.90 -4.30
N LEU A 255 7.61 -3.70 -5.22
CA LEU A 255 8.42 -2.49 -5.29
C LEU A 255 7.77 -1.52 -6.26
N ARG A 256 7.45 -0.30 -5.82
CA ARG A 256 6.96 0.75 -6.70
C ARG A 256 8.07 1.75 -6.99
N ARG A 257 8.27 2.07 -8.26
CA ARG A 257 9.09 3.20 -8.71
C ARG A 257 8.18 4.28 -9.27
N VAL A 258 8.32 5.48 -8.75
CA VAL A 258 7.57 6.67 -9.14
C VAL A 258 8.50 7.64 -9.87
N ASP A 259 8.14 8.00 -11.10
CA ASP A 259 8.80 9.11 -11.81
C ASP A 259 8.19 10.43 -11.35
N LEU A 260 8.95 11.26 -10.66
CA LEU A 260 8.47 12.48 -10.01
C LEU A 260 8.15 13.62 -11.00
N ARG A 261 8.51 13.49 -12.28
CA ARG A 261 8.19 14.47 -13.32
C ARG A 261 6.81 14.24 -13.92
N THR A 262 6.43 12.97 -14.02
CA THR A 262 5.19 12.53 -14.68
C THR A 262 4.18 11.90 -13.73
N LEU A 263 4.59 11.63 -12.49
CA LEU A 263 3.84 10.87 -11.49
C LEU A 263 3.48 9.44 -11.94
N THR A 264 4.20 8.92 -12.93
CA THR A 264 4.02 7.54 -13.40
C THR A 264 4.51 6.57 -12.33
N VAL A 265 3.65 5.64 -11.94
CA VAL A 265 3.97 4.55 -11.02
C VAL A 265 4.19 3.28 -11.81
N THR A 266 5.32 2.61 -11.57
CA THR A 266 5.62 1.27 -12.11
C THR A 266 5.84 0.30 -10.97
N GLU A 267 5.26 -0.88 -11.07
CA GLU A 267 5.34 -1.92 -10.03
C GLU A 267 6.23 -3.06 -10.51
N HIS A 268 7.10 -3.55 -9.63
CA HIS A 268 8.05 -4.62 -9.90
C HIS A 268 7.97 -5.66 -8.80
N PRO A 269 7.89 -6.97 -9.13
CA PRO A 269 8.00 -8.01 -8.13
C PRO A 269 9.44 -8.09 -7.62
N VAL A 270 9.60 -8.17 -6.31
CA VAL A 270 10.90 -8.39 -5.65
C VAL A 270 10.80 -9.61 -4.76
N LEU A 271 11.78 -10.49 -4.90
CA LEU A 271 11.94 -11.66 -4.06
C LEU A 271 13.12 -11.45 -3.09
N PRO A 272 13.05 -12.01 -1.87
CA PRO A 272 14.19 -12.09 -0.97
C PRO A 272 15.41 -12.65 -1.68
N VAL A 273 16.59 -12.23 -1.25
CA VAL A 273 17.84 -12.82 -1.73
C VAL A 273 18.18 -13.95 -0.75
N PRO A 274 18.33 -15.20 -1.22
CA PRO A 274 18.74 -16.29 -0.33
C PRO A 274 20.10 -16.00 0.29
N ASP A 275 20.32 -16.49 1.52
CA ASP A 275 21.65 -16.51 2.11
C ASP A 275 22.59 -17.31 1.21
N VAL A 276 23.63 -16.65 0.72
CA VAL A 276 24.67 -17.27 -0.10
C VAL A 276 25.94 -17.36 0.72
N ALA A 277 26.63 -18.50 0.62
CA ALA A 277 27.93 -18.67 1.25
C ALA A 277 28.89 -17.58 0.74
N PRO A 278 29.71 -16.97 1.62
CA PRO A 278 30.68 -15.98 1.19
C PRO A 278 31.63 -16.61 0.17
N MET A 279 31.90 -15.89 -0.92
CA MET A 279 32.88 -16.34 -1.90
C MET A 279 34.24 -16.53 -1.22
N PRO A 280 34.94 -17.65 -1.45
CA PRO A 280 36.28 -17.83 -0.90
C PRO A 280 37.15 -16.65 -1.36
N ARG A 281 37.79 -15.99 -0.40
CA ARG A 281 38.77 -14.93 -0.71
C ARG A 281 39.84 -15.56 -1.58
N LYS A 282 40.16 -14.93 -2.72
CA LYS A 282 41.41 -15.25 -3.41
C LYS A 282 42.52 -14.85 -2.46
N ASP A 283 43.24 -15.83 -1.94
CA ASP A 283 44.54 -15.60 -1.33
C ASP A 283 45.39 -14.88 -2.37
N GLY A 284 45.82 -13.67 -2.02
CA GLY A 284 46.65 -12.80 -2.86
C GLY A 284 48.10 -13.26 -2.88
#